data_AF-A0A8S3TGQ6-F1
#
_entry.id   AF-A0A8S3TGQ6-F1
#
_cell.length_a   1.000
_cell.length_b   1.000
_cell.length_c   1.000
_cell.angle_alpha   90.00
_cell.angle_beta   90.00
_cell.angle_gamma   90.00
#
_symmetry.space_group_name_H-M   'P 1'
#
loop_
_entity.id
_entity.type
_entity.pdbx_description
1 polymer ?
#
loop_
_entity_poly.entity_id
_entity_poly.type
_entity_poly.pdbx_seq_one_letter_code
_entity_poly.pdbx_strand_id
1 'polypeptide(L)'
;MVLEVRNTSDQTAVQSINKYEESVDFQNNCRSYYLNRVEASATFKRKLEQNKEKPKKTSMSAAMDRLRHEMTSLVDQDLSLMRQLLTLNETIEELKNKRLYGVSKDSLDESANYIKGSTCQLSKSMSTMSLSSQASSECSSSIMSEDDTDITEYDA
;
A
#
# COMPACT_ATOMS: atom_id res chain seq x y z
N MET A 1 -1.33 -42.78 41.41
CA MET A 1 -0.63 -42.18 40.25
C MET A 1 -1.63 -41.24 39.59
N VAL A 2 -1.62 -39.96 39.97
CA VAL A 2 -2.55 -38.96 39.41
C VAL A 2 -2.01 -38.55 38.06
N LEU A 3 -2.76 -38.82 36.99
CA LEU A 3 -2.42 -38.42 35.64
C LEU A 3 -2.61 -36.90 35.52
N GLU A 4 -1.49 -36.17 35.44
CA GLU A 4 -1.49 -34.76 35.04
C GLU A 4 -1.95 -34.67 33.58
N VAL A 5 -3.22 -34.27 33.39
CA VAL A 5 -3.74 -33.84 32.09
C VAL A 5 -3.13 -32.45 31.82
N ARG A 6 -2.08 -32.41 31.01
CA ARG A 6 -1.46 -31.14 30.58
C ARG A 6 -2.42 -30.43 29.62
N ASN A 7 -2.94 -29.27 30.04
CA ASN A 7 -3.62 -28.29 29.21
C ASN A 7 -2.64 -27.71 28.18
N THR A 8 -2.51 -28.37 27.02
CA THR A 8 -1.68 -27.89 25.89
C THR A 8 -2.40 -26.88 25.01
N SER A 9 -3.73 -26.77 25.10
CA SER A 9 -4.52 -25.86 24.26
C SER A 9 -4.42 -24.39 24.67
N ASP A 10 -4.37 -24.08 25.98
CA ASP A 10 -4.27 -22.69 26.46
C ASP A 10 -2.90 -22.05 26.18
N GLN A 11 -1.82 -22.83 26.18
CA GLN A 11 -0.47 -22.31 25.96
C GLN A 11 -0.24 -21.80 24.53
N THR A 12 -0.90 -22.40 23.54
CA THR A 12 -0.79 -21.99 22.13
C THR A 12 -1.53 -20.69 21.83
N ALA A 13 -2.70 -20.48 22.47
CA ALA A 13 -3.47 -19.24 22.34
C ALA A 13 -2.71 -18.05 22.95
N VAL A 14 -2.16 -18.22 24.16
CA VAL A 14 -1.38 -17.18 24.85
C VAL A 14 -0.10 -16.81 24.07
N GLN A 15 0.60 -17.79 23.51
CA GLN A 15 1.77 -17.53 22.66
C GLN A 15 1.41 -16.79 21.36
N SER A 16 0.25 -17.10 20.77
CA SER A 16 -0.21 -16.42 19.55
C SER A 16 -0.58 -14.94 19.78
N ILE A 17 -1.16 -14.63 20.95
CA ILE A 17 -1.49 -13.27 21.36
C ILE A 17 -0.21 -12.46 21.59
N ASN A 18 0.76 -13.04 22.31
CA ASN A 18 2.05 -12.37 22.57
C ASN A 18 2.82 -12.07 21.27
N LYS A 19 2.85 -13.02 20.33
CA LYS A 19 3.48 -12.82 19.02
C LYS A 19 2.81 -11.70 18.20
N TYR A 20 1.50 -11.55 18.32
CA TYR A 20 0.77 -10.47 17.66
C TYR A 20 1.13 -9.11 18.27
N GLU A 21 1.14 -9.02 19.60
CA GLU A 21 1.53 -7.80 20.35
C GLU A 21 2.96 -7.35 20.00
N GLU A 22 3.93 -8.27 20.03
CA GLU A 22 5.32 -7.99 19.60
C GLU A 22 5.40 -7.46 18.16
N SER A 23 4.57 -8.00 17.25
CA SER A 23 4.54 -7.56 15.85
C SER A 23 3.95 -6.17 15.67
N VAL A 24 2.96 -5.80 16.49
CA VAL A 24 2.34 -4.46 16.49
C VAL A 24 3.33 -3.44 17.04
N ASP A 25 4.00 -3.76 18.14
CA ASP A 25 5.01 -2.88 18.75
C ASP A 25 6.19 -2.65 17.81
N PHE A 26 6.68 -3.71 17.17
CA PHE A 26 7.73 -3.58 16.15
C PHE A 26 7.32 -2.63 15.02
N GLN A 27 6.09 -2.76 14.52
CA GLN A 27 5.58 -1.94 13.44
C GLN A 27 5.41 -0.47 13.86
N ASN A 28 4.90 -0.22 15.07
CA ASN A 28 4.81 1.12 15.66
C ASN A 28 6.19 1.76 15.88
N ASN A 29 7.17 0.97 16.32
CA ASN A 29 8.54 1.41 16.51
C ASN A 29 9.18 1.80 15.17
N CYS A 30 8.98 1.01 14.12
CA CYS A 30 9.45 1.35 12.78
C CYS A 30 8.84 2.67 12.29
N ARG A 31 7.52 2.84 12.42
CA ARG A 31 6.83 4.07 12.01
C ARG A 31 7.36 5.30 12.75
N SER A 32 7.50 5.18 14.07
CA SER A 32 8.02 6.25 14.92
C SER A 32 9.46 6.60 14.56
N TYR A 33 10.31 5.59 14.30
CA TYR A 33 11.68 5.80 13.86
C TYR A 33 11.76 6.59 12.55
N TYR A 34 10.99 6.20 11.53
CA TYR A 34 11.03 6.89 10.25
C TYR A 34 10.51 8.33 10.35
N LEU A 35 9.45 8.57 11.12
CA LEU A 35 8.93 9.93 11.38
C LEU A 35 9.98 10.81 12.07
N ASN A 36 10.61 10.30 13.14
CA ASN A 36 11.66 11.01 13.86
C ASN A 36 12.85 11.33 12.94
N ARG A 37 13.23 10.41 12.06
CA ARG A 37 14.31 10.63 11.10
C ARG A 37 13.95 11.68 10.06
N VAL A 38 12.72 11.69 9.54
CA VAL A 38 12.22 12.75 8.64
C VAL A 38 12.29 14.11 9.32
N GLU A 39 11.84 14.21 10.57
CA GLU A 39 11.89 15.46 11.33
C GLU A 39 13.32 15.92 11.59
N ALA A 40 14.20 15.01 12.01
CA ALA A 40 15.62 15.31 12.24
C ALA A 40 16.32 15.79 10.96
N SER A 41 16.09 15.11 9.84
CA SER A 41 16.64 15.48 8.54
C SER A 41 16.10 16.84 8.05
N ALA A 42 14.80 17.10 8.22
CA ALA A 42 14.19 18.38 7.88
C ALA A 42 14.70 19.55 8.74
N THR A 43 14.88 19.33 10.05
CA THR A 43 15.43 20.35 10.95
C THR A 43 16.91 20.63 10.65
N PHE A 44 17.67 19.59 10.31
CA PHE A 44 19.06 19.73 9.86
C PHE A 44 19.16 20.55 8.56
N LYS A 45 18.35 20.25 7.54
CA LYS A 45 18.28 21.03 6.29
C LYS A 45 17.99 22.51 6.56
N ARG A 46 17.00 22.79 7.42
CA ARG A 46 16.65 24.18 7.79
C ARG A 46 17.83 24.94 8.41
N LYS A 47 18.60 24.30 9.29
CA LYS A 47 19.81 24.90 9.90
C LYS A 47 20.89 25.17 8.85
N LEU A 48 21.05 24.27 7.88
CA LEU A 48 22.02 24.42 6.79
C LEU A 48 21.68 25.63 5.90
N GLU A 49 20.39 25.86 5.65
CA GLU A 49 19.90 27.00 4.87
C GLU A 49 20.02 28.34 5.62
N GLN A 50 19.79 28.33 6.94
CA GLN A 50 19.94 29.52 7.79
C GLN A 50 21.39 30.00 7.91
N ASN A 51 22.36 29.09 7.80
CA ASN A 51 23.80 29.40 7.88
C ASN A 51 24.41 29.93 6.57
N LYS A 52 23.59 30.39 5.61
CA LYS A 52 24.06 31.09 4.43
C LYS A 52 24.55 32.50 4.82
N GLU A 53 25.80 32.61 5.25
CA GLU A 53 26.46 33.90 5.39
C GLU A 53 26.44 34.67 4.06
N LYS A 54 26.46 36.00 4.14
CA LYS A 54 26.52 36.87 2.95
C LYS A 54 27.67 36.44 2.04
N PRO A 55 27.46 36.31 0.72
CA PRO A 55 28.44 35.73 -0.18
C PRO A 55 29.69 36.59 -0.23
N LYS A 56 30.76 36.12 0.41
CA LYS A 56 32.12 36.63 0.20
C LYS A 56 32.64 35.92 -1.04
N LYS A 57 33.01 36.65 -2.09
CA LYS A 57 33.50 36.09 -3.36
C LYS A 57 34.94 35.55 -3.23
N THR A 58 35.17 34.64 -2.29
CA THR A 58 36.45 33.93 -2.13
C THR A 58 36.31 32.51 -2.66
N SER A 59 37.40 31.94 -3.20
CA SER A 59 37.42 30.54 -3.64
C SER A 59 37.01 29.57 -2.52
N MET A 60 37.35 29.90 -1.27
CA MET A 60 36.95 29.11 -0.10
C MET A 60 35.44 29.17 0.14
N SER A 61 34.80 30.34 -0.04
CA SER A 61 33.34 30.43 0.05
C SER A 61 32.66 29.56 -1.00
N ALA A 62 33.16 29.57 -2.24
CA ALA A 62 32.61 28.75 -3.31
C ALA A 62 32.73 27.24 -3.00
N ALA A 63 33.83 26.80 -2.40
CA ALA A 63 34.01 25.42 -1.96
C ALA A 63 33.02 25.05 -0.82
N MET A 64 32.84 25.95 0.15
CA MET A 64 31.87 25.76 1.23
C MET A 64 30.42 25.74 0.72
N ASP A 65 30.09 26.56 -0.28
CA ASP A 65 28.77 26.58 -0.90
C ASP A 65 28.47 25.26 -1.63
N ARG A 66 29.46 24.71 -2.35
CA ARG A 66 29.34 23.36 -2.95
C ARG A 66 29.13 22.29 -1.88
N LEU A 67 29.90 22.32 -0.79
CA LEU A 67 29.71 21.38 0.32
C LEU A 67 28.29 21.46 0.91
N ARG A 68 27.76 22.67 1.16
CA ARG A 68 26.38 22.85 1.64
C ARG A 68 25.36 22.34 0.63
N HIS A 69 25.61 22.53 -0.67
CA HIS A 69 24.74 22.01 -1.71
C HIS A 69 24.69 20.47 -1.69
N GLU A 70 25.85 19.81 -1.67
CA GLU A 70 25.93 18.34 -1.58
C GLU A 70 25.26 17.80 -0.31
N MET A 71 25.50 18.44 0.84
CA MET A 71 24.83 18.09 2.09
C MET A 71 23.31 18.24 2.00
N THR A 72 22.81 19.27 1.33
CA THR A 72 21.36 19.46 1.11
C THR A 72 20.79 18.36 0.21
N SER A 73 21.49 18.06 -0.90
CA SER A 73 21.11 17.00 -1.84
C SER A 73 21.01 15.63 -1.16
N LEU A 74 21.98 15.28 -0.31
CA LEU A 74 21.96 14.03 0.46
C LEU A 74 20.78 13.96 1.44
N VAL A 75 20.45 15.08 2.10
CA VAL A 75 19.31 15.14 3.01
C VAL A 75 17.99 14.99 2.27
N ASP A 76 17.88 15.57 1.07
CA ASP A 76 16.69 15.40 0.23
C ASP A 76 16.49 13.94 -0.21
N GLN A 77 17.59 13.23 -0.51
CA GLN A 77 17.55 11.80 -0.78
C GLN A 77 17.10 10.99 0.45
N ASP A 78 17.63 11.30 1.65
CA ASP A 78 17.21 10.66 2.90
C ASP A 78 15.71 10.85 3.17
N LEU A 79 15.21 12.08 2.99
CA LEU A 79 13.80 12.39 3.15
C LEU A 79 12.92 11.61 2.17
N SER A 80 13.34 11.51 0.90
CA SER A 80 12.64 10.70 -0.11
C SER A 80 12.60 9.23 0.28
N LEU A 81 13.74 8.67 0.68
CA LEU A 81 13.84 7.28 1.12
C LEU A 81 12.95 6.99 2.32
N MET A 82 12.96 7.86 3.33
CA MET A 82 12.11 7.68 4.52
C MET A 82 10.62 7.69 4.16
N ARG A 83 10.19 8.60 3.27
CA ARG A 83 8.80 8.62 2.79
C ARG A 83 8.41 7.33 2.08
N GLN A 84 9.27 6.82 1.21
CA GLN A 84 9.05 5.53 0.53
C GLN A 84 8.92 4.38 1.53
N LEU A 85 9.74 4.36 2.58
CA LEU A 85 9.65 3.34 3.64
C LEU A 85 8.35 3.44 4.46
N LEU A 86 7.85 4.66 4.74
CA LEU A 86 6.53 4.81 5.37
C LEU A 86 5.43 4.25 4.48
N THR A 87 5.37 4.68 3.21
CA THR A 87 4.34 4.25 2.26
C THR A 87 4.35 2.73 2.07
N LEU A 88 5.54 2.13 2.01
CA LEU A 88 5.68 0.68 1.91
C LEU A 88 5.12 -0.03 3.14
N ASN A 89 5.41 0.48 4.35
CA ASN A 89 4.84 -0.09 5.58
C ASN A 89 3.33 0.03 5.66
N GLU A 90 2.77 1.18 5.26
CA GLU A 90 1.31 1.39 5.20
C GLU A 90 0.65 0.43 4.20
N THR A 91 1.28 0.21 3.04
CA THR A 91 0.79 -0.74 2.02
C THR A 91 0.83 -2.18 2.52
N ILE A 92 1.89 -2.58 3.23
CA ILE A 92 2.00 -3.91 3.86
C ILE A 92 0.87 -4.10 4.87
N GLU A 93 0.58 -3.09 5.69
CA GLU A 93 -0.48 -3.13 6.67
C GLU A 93 -1.88 -3.25 6.02
N GLU A 94 -2.12 -2.48 4.95
CA GLU A 94 -3.35 -2.58 4.18
C GLU A 94 -3.54 -3.99 3.60
N LEU A 95 -2.49 -4.59 3.05
CA LEU A 95 -2.52 -5.97 2.53
C LEU A 95 -2.74 -7.02 3.63
N LYS A 96 -2.11 -6.84 4.80
CA LYS A 96 -2.35 -7.70 5.97
C LYS A 96 -3.83 -7.64 6.38
N ASN A 97 -4.40 -6.45 6.44
CA ASN A 97 -5.81 -6.24 6.79
C ASN A 97 -6.76 -6.82 5.73
N LYS A 98 -6.47 -6.64 4.44
CA LYS A 98 -7.23 -7.27 3.35
C LYS A 98 -7.20 -8.79 3.44
N ARG A 99 -6.05 -9.40 3.78
CA ARG A 99 -5.99 -10.86 3.98
C ARG A 99 -6.81 -11.32 5.19
N LEU A 100 -6.74 -10.58 6.30
CA LEU A 100 -7.39 -11.00 7.54
C LEU A 100 -8.92 -10.80 7.51
N TYR A 101 -9.39 -9.73 6.89
CA TYR A 101 -10.81 -9.33 6.90
C TYR A 101 -11.49 -9.38 5.54
N GLY A 102 -10.74 -9.50 4.43
CA GLY A 102 -11.27 -9.49 3.06
C GLY A 102 -11.73 -10.85 2.54
N VAL A 103 -11.24 -11.98 3.08
CA VAL A 103 -11.66 -13.33 2.67
C VAL A 103 -13.17 -13.58 2.90
N SER A 104 -13.80 -12.80 3.79
CA SER A 104 -15.20 -12.96 4.17
C SER A 104 -16.20 -12.18 3.28
N LYS A 105 -15.77 -11.11 2.60
CA LYS A 105 -16.71 -10.25 1.83
C LYS A 105 -16.91 -10.70 0.39
N ASP A 106 -15.85 -11.16 -0.29
CA ASP A 106 -15.95 -11.54 -1.70
C ASP A 106 -16.61 -12.93 -1.88
N SER A 107 -16.60 -13.79 -0.86
CA SER A 107 -17.22 -15.13 -0.92
C SER A 107 -18.72 -15.15 -0.61
N LEU A 108 -19.26 -14.11 0.05
CA LEU A 108 -20.69 -14.02 0.38
C LEU A 108 -21.53 -13.38 -0.74
N ASP A 109 -20.94 -12.54 -1.59
CA ASP A 109 -21.67 -11.90 -2.70
C ASP A 109 -21.80 -12.85 -3.93
N GLU A 110 -20.83 -13.75 -4.12
CA GLU A 110 -20.87 -14.80 -5.15
C GLU A 110 -21.93 -15.89 -4.83
N SER A 111 -22.19 -16.15 -3.54
CA SER A 111 -23.16 -17.16 -3.10
C SER A 111 -24.59 -16.62 -2.95
N ALA A 112 -24.79 -15.30 -2.81
CA ALA A 112 -26.11 -14.68 -2.78
C ALA A 112 -26.78 -14.60 -4.17
N ASN A 113 -26.01 -14.65 -5.26
CA ASN A 113 -26.53 -14.59 -6.63
C ASN A 113 -26.94 -15.95 -7.22
N TYR A 114 -26.59 -17.08 -6.59
CA TYR A 114 -27.00 -18.41 -7.06
C TYR A 114 -28.31 -18.94 -6.45
N ILE A 115 -28.87 -18.30 -5.42
CA ILE A 115 -30.14 -18.71 -4.80
C ILE A 115 -31.37 -18.00 -5.39
N LYS A 116 -31.18 -16.97 -6.23
CA LYS A 116 -32.28 -16.30 -6.96
C LYS A 116 -32.48 -16.84 -8.38
N GLY A 117 -32.15 -18.11 -8.62
CA GLY A 117 -32.17 -18.68 -9.98
C GLY A 117 -32.46 -20.18 -10.11
N SER A 118 -32.79 -20.92 -9.04
CA SER A 118 -33.00 -22.39 -9.14
C SER A 118 -34.29 -22.87 -8.48
N THR A 119 -35.36 -22.80 -9.27
CA THR A 119 -36.48 -23.74 -9.42
C THR A 119 -36.85 -24.69 -8.26
N CYS A 120 -37.94 -24.36 -7.56
CA CYS A 120 -38.89 -25.37 -7.07
C CYS A 120 -40.23 -25.16 -7.80
N GLN A 121 -40.35 -25.65 -9.04
CA GLN A 121 -41.65 -25.98 -9.62
C GLN A 121 -41.58 -27.37 -10.26
N LEU A 122 -41.90 -28.36 -9.43
CA LEU A 122 -42.20 -29.71 -9.86
C LEU A 122 -43.73 -29.86 -9.91
N SER A 123 -44.34 -29.53 -11.05
CA SER A 123 -45.61 -30.15 -11.46
C SER A 123 -45.77 -30.08 -12.98
N LYS A 124 -45.69 -31.27 -13.58
CA LYS A 124 -46.11 -31.56 -14.96
C LYS A 124 -47.55 -31.10 -15.19
N SER A 125 -47.76 -30.32 -16.24
CA SER A 125 -48.97 -30.41 -17.07
C SER A 125 -48.75 -29.68 -18.40
N MET A 126 -49.25 -30.31 -19.46
CA MET A 126 -49.10 -30.00 -20.89
C MET A 126 -49.38 -28.54 -21.29
N SER A 127 -48.63 -28.01 -22.26
CA SER A 127 -49.17 -27.59 -23.58
C SER A 127 -48.10 -26.99 -24.51
N THR A 128 -47.93 -27.69 -25.62
CA THR A 128 -47.65 -27.29 -27.02
C THR A 128 -47.31 -25.83 -27.40
N MET A 129 -46.20 -25.74 -28.14
CA MET A 129 -45.90 -24.93 -29.35
C MET A 129 -45.86 -23.39 -29.27
N SER A 130 -44.65 -22.82 -29.46
CA SER A 130 -44.38 -21.87 -30.56
C SER A 130 -42.89 -21.57 -30.73
N LEU A 131 -42.47 -21.59 -32.00
CA LEU A 131 -41.16 -21.24 -32.55
C LEU A 131 -41.09 -19.74 -32.88
N SER A 132 -39.97 -19.10 -32.54
CA SER A 132 -39.34 -17.97 -33.28
C SER A 132 -38.08 -17.54 -32.51
N SER A 133 -36.87 -17.95 -32.92
CA SER A 133 -35.97 -17.23 -33.85
C SER A 133 -35.73 -15.76 -33.49
N GLN A 134 -34.51 -15.44 -33.05
CA GLN A 134 -33.57 -14.62 -33.83
C GLN A 134 -32.21 -14.52 -33.15
N ALA A 135 -31.17 -14.74 -33.96
CA ALA A 135 -29.77 -14.44 -33.69
C ALA A 135 -29.49 -12.94 -33.94
N SER A 136 -28.46 -12.42 -33.28
CA SER A 136 -27.60 -11.26 -33.60
C SER A 136 -27.01 -10.71 -32.29
N SER A 137 -25.82 -10.13 -32.19
CA SER A 137 -24.69 -9.93 -33.08
C SER A 137 -23.62 -9.21 -32.23
N GLU A 138 -22.36 -9.61 -32.40
CA GLU A 138 -21.12 -8.80 -32.50
C GLU A 138 -20.82 -7.59 -31.57
N CYS A 139 -19.55 -7.57 -31.14
CA CYS A 139 -18.62 -6.42 -31.06
C CYS A 139 -18.92 -5.31 -30.00
N SER A 140 -17.96 -4.71 -29.29
CA SER A 140 -16.59 -4.34 -29.64
C SER A 140 -15.72 -4.14 -28.39
N SER A 141 -14.44 -4.46 -28.55
CA SER A 141 -13.29 -3.91 -27.83
C SER A 141 -13.25 -2.38 -27.84
N SER A 142 -12.75 -1.76 -26.77
CA SER A 142 -12.05 -0.48 -26.91
C SER A 142 -10.82 -0.43 -26.03
N ILE A 143 -9.69 -0.49 -26.72
CA ILE A 143 -8.33 -0.22 -26.29
C ILE A 143 -8.18 1.31 -26.36
N MET A 144 -7.53 1.95 -25.38
CA MET A 144 -7.08 3.34 -25.52
C MET A 144 -5.60 3.37 -25.16
N SER A 145 -4.86 3.87 -26.15
CA SER A 145 -3.42 3.78 -26.34
C SER A 145 -2.63 4.76 -25.50
N GLU A 146 -1.33 4.48 -25.49
CA GLU A 146 -0.19 5.25 -24.98
C GLU A 146 0.06 6.57 -25.74
N ASP A 147 0.93 7.36 -25.11
CA ASP A 147 1.84 8.38 -25.62
C ASP A 147 1.31 9.75 -26.06
N ASP A 148 1.89 10.81 -25.46
CA ASP A 148 2.79 11.69 -26.23
C ASP A 148 3.72 12.48 -25.30
N THR A 149 5.00 12.22 -25.47
CA THR A 149 6.14 13.08 -25.13
C THR A 149 6.04 14.42 -25.86
N ASP A 150 6.35 15.53 -25.18
CA ASP A 150 6.80 16.74 -25.87
C ASP A 150 8.04 17.33 -25.18
N ILE A 151 9.10 17.43 -25.98
CA ILE A 151 10.40 18.04 -25.70
C ILE A 151 10.46 19.28 -26.58
N THR A 152 10.59 20.46 -25.99
CA THR A 152 11.18 21.65 -26.64
C THR A 152 11.95 22.40 -25.55
N GLU A 153 13.28 22.46 -25.58
CA GLU A 153 14.20 23.18 -26.48
C GLU A 153 14.25 24.71 -26.21
N TYR A 154 15.43 25.12 -25.72
CA TYR A 154 16.13 26.41 -25.77
C TYR A 154 15.40 27.75 -25.56
N ASP A 155 15.99 28.59 -24.70
CA ASP A 155 16.46 29.90 -25.15
C ASP A 155 17.66 30.42 -24.32
N ALA A 156 18.45 31.25 -25.00
CA ALA A 156 19.85 31.65 -24.73
C ALA A 156 20.08 32.62 -23.56
#